data_AF-A0A536QEE0-F1
#
_entry.id   AF-A0A536QEE0-F1
#
_cell.length_a   1.000
_cell.length_b   1.000
_cell.length_c   1.000
_cell.angle_alpha   90.00
_cell.angle_beta   90.00
_cell.angle_gamma   90.00
#
_symmetry.space_group_name_H-M   'P 1'
#
loop_
_entity.id
_entity.type
_entity.pdbx_description
1 polymer ?
#
loop_
_entity_poly.entity_id
_entity_poly.type
_entity_poly.pdbx_seq_one_letter_code
_entity_poly.pdbx_strand_id
1 'polypeptide(L)'
;MTPDDVVPLHLADVTYPGSHPLAGKDGPVLAFAIRHPKGLVLVDTGIGEGNAWIDENYRPRRREVREALGAAALDAGAVRLIVNTHLHFDHCG
;
A
#
# COMPACT_ATOMS: atom_id res chain seq x y z
N MET A 1 -18.79 2.72 -12.98
CA MET A 1 -17.78 2.92 -11.92
C MET A 1 -18.03 4.30 -11.34
N THR A 2 -18.14 4.40 -10.02
CA THR A 2 -18.30 5.67 -9.27
C THR A 2 -17.12 5.82 -8.30
N PRO A 3 -16.95 6.99 -7.64
CA PRO A 3 -15.97 7.13 -6.57
C PRO A 3 -16.11 6.09 -5.45
N ASP A 4 -17.33 5.56 -5.20
CA ASP A 4 -17.59 4.54 -4.18
C ASP A 4 -17.01 3.16 -4.54
N ASP A 5 -16.59 2.96 -5.79
CA ASP A 5 -15.89 1.76 -6.22
C ASP A 5 -14.40 1.77 -5.85
N VAL A 6 -13.86 2.90 -5.38
CA VAL A 6 -12.47 3.05 -4.98
C VAL A 6 -12.34 2.90 -3.47
N VAL A 7 -11.67 1.83 -3.05
CA VAL A 7 -11.48 1.49 -1.64
C VAL A 7 -10.03 1.75 -1.24
N PRO A 8 -9.76 2.72 -0.36
CA PRO A 8 -8.42 2.93 0.17
C PRO A 8 -8.03 1.78 1.10
N LEU A 9 -6.79 1.30 0.96
CA LEU A 9 -6.20 0.25 1.78
C LEU A 9 -4.98 0.83 2.48
N HIS A 10 -5.02 0.91 3.82
CA HIS A 10 -3.82 1.22 4.59
C HIS A 10 -2.90 0.00 4.64
N LEU A 11 -1.67 0.15 4.16
CA LEU A 11 -0.70 -0.93 3.99
C LEU A 11 0.57 -0.77 4.85
N ALA A 12 0.89 0.44 5.29
CA ALA A 12 1.92 0.63 6.30
C ALA A 12 1.82 2.00 6.96
N ASP A 13 2.48 2.16 8.10
CA ASP A 13 2.97 3.46 8.56
C ASP A 13 4.50 3.46 8.55
N VAL A 14 5.11 4.53 8.03
CA VAL A 14 6.56 4.79 8.14
C VAL A 14 6.83 5.91 9.10
N THR A 15 7.98 5.90 9.75
CA THR A 15 8.51 7.05 10.47
C THR A 15 9.55 7.75 9.59
N TYR A 16 9.34 9.01 9.26
CA TYR A 16 10.20 9.71 8.31
C TYR A 16 11.64 9.91 8.83
N PRO A 17 12.68 9.66 8.00
CA PRO A 17 14.07 9.83 8.39
C PRO A 17 14.44 11.30 8.61
N GLY A 18 15.60 11.53 9.23
CA GLY A 18 16.11 12.88 9.53
C GLY A 18 16.29 13.78 8.30
N SER A 19 16.44 13.20 7.11
CA SER A 19 16.53 13.93 5.83
C SER A 19 15.18 14.43 5.29
N HIS A 20 14.07 13.97 5.85
CA HIS A 20 12.72 14.31 5.38
C HIS A 20 12.18 15.59 6.09
N PRO A 21 11.43 16.48 5.40
CA PRO A 21 10.85 17.68 6.02
C PRO A 21 9.94 17.41 7.23
N LEU A 22 9.38 16.19 7.31
CA LEU A 22 8.54 15.72 8.40
C LEU A 22 9.26 14.72 9.31
N ALA A 23 10.59 14.81 9.42
CA ALA A 23 11.42 13.91 10.22
C ALA A 23 10.81 13.59 11.60
N GLY A 24 10.81 12.30 11.96
CA GLY A 24 10.27 11.80 13.23
C GLY A 24 8.74 11.72 13.31
N LYS A 25 8.00 12.23 12.31
CA LYS A 25 6.55 12.00 12.20
C LYS A 25 6.26 10.70 11.48
N ASP A 26 5.06 10.18 11.73
CA ASP A 26 4.54 9.04 10.99
C ASP A 26 3.80 9.47 9.72
N GLY A 27 3.90 8.65 8.67
CA GLY A 27 3.21 8.81 7.40
C GLY A 27 2.56 7.50 6.96
N PRO A 28 1.30 7.53 6.48
CA PRO A 28 0.63 6.33 6.00
C PRO A 28 1.09 6.00 4.56
N VAL A 29 1.15 4.72 4.27
CA VAL A 29 1.29 4.16 2.92
C VAL A 29 -0.04 3.52 2.55
N LEU A 30 -0.60 3.95 1.42
CA LEU A 30 -1.90 3.50 0.93
C LEU A 30 -1.75 2.77 -0.41
N ALA A 31 -2.56 1.74 -0.58
CA ALA A 31 -2.97 1.25 -1.89
C ALA A 31 -4.45 1.55 -2.11
N PHE A 32 -4.94 1.30 -3.32
CA PHE A 32 -6.36 1.43 -3.65
C PHE A 32 -6.85 0.20 -4.39
N ALA A 33 -7.91 -0.43 -3.89
CA ALA A 33 -8.65 -1.42 -4.64
C ALA A 33 -9.80 -0.74 -5.39
N ILE A 34 -9.86 -0.93 -6.70
CA ILE A 34 -10.94 -0.44 -7.54
C ILE A 34 -11.82 -1.61 -7.93
N ARG A 35 -13.09 -1.56 -7.52
CA ARG A 35 -14.10 -2.53 -7.93
C ARG A 35 -14.41 -2.36 -9.41
N HIS A 36 -14.25 -3.43 -10.17
CA HIS A 36 -14.60 -3.44 -11.59
C HIS A 36 -15.37 -4.73 -11.93
N PRO A 37 -16.34 -4.71 -12.87
CA PRO A 37 -17.17 -5.89 -13.16
C PRO A 37 -16.42 -7.16 -13.58
N LYS A 38 -15.14 -7.03 -13.97
CA LYS A 38 -14.27 -8.15 -14.39
C LYS A 38 -13.26 -8.60 -13.31
N GLY A 39 -13.38 -8.10 -12.09
CA GLY A 39 -12.42 -8.32 -11.00
C GLY A 39 -11.86 -7.02 -10.44
N LEU A 40 -11.01 -7.11 -9.42
CA LEU A 40 -10.42 -5.96 -8.75
C LEU A 40 -9.19 -5.47 -9.54
N VAL A 41 -9.03 -4.16 -9.60
CA VAL A 41 -7.76 -3.51 -9.95
C VAL A 41 -7.13 -3.05 -8.64
N LEU A 42 -5.89 -3.45 -8.39
CA LEU A 42 -5.13 -2.98 -7.24
C LEU A 42 -4.12 -1.93 -7.72
N VAL A 43 -4.18 -0.74 -7.13
CA VAL A 43 -3.23 0.35 -7.39
C VAL A 43 -2.27 0.42 -6.21
N ASP A 44 -0.98 0.19 -6.48
CA ASP A 44 0.13 0.02 -5.54
C ASP A 44 0.00 -1.20 -4.61
N THR A 45 1.13 -1.61 -4.00
CA THR A 45 1.21 -2.81 -3.14
C THR A 45 1.90 -2.59 -1.80
N GLY A 46 2.27 -1.34 -1.47
CA GLY A 46 2.88 -1.00 -0.19
C GLY A 46 4.39 -1.24 -0.14
N ILE A 47 4.90 -1.60 1.05
CA ILE A 47 6.33 -1.76 1.32
C ILE A 47 6.70 -3.24 1.52
N GLY A 48 7.65 -3.72 0.72
CA GLY A 48 8.19 -5.08 0.82
C GLY A 48 9.21 -5.24 1.95
N GLU A 49 9.65 -6.48 2.19
CA GLU A 49 10.62 -6.84 3.24
C GLU A 49 12.04 -7.05 2.68
N GLY A 50 13.03 -7.19 3.58
CA GLY A 50 14.38 -7.63 3.21
C GLY A 50 15.34 -6.52 2.74
N ASN A 51 15.03 -5.25 3.01
CA ASN A 51 15.90 -4.12 2.70
C ASN A 51 16.29 -3.36 3.97
N ALA A 52 17.52 -3.59 4.43
CA ALA A 52 18.04 -3.00 5.67
C ALA A 52 18.03 -1.46 5.65
N TRP A 53 18.25 -0.83 4.50
CA TRP A 53 18.24 0.63 4.40
C TRP A 53 16.83 1.19 4.62
N ILE A 54 15.80 0.55 4.04
CA ILE A 54 14.40 0.91 4.26
C ILE A 54 14.03 0.71 5.73
N ASP A 55 14.38 -0.44 6.30
CA ASP A 55 14.05 -0.78 7.68
C ASP A 55 14.68 0.20 8.68
N GLU A 56 15.94 0.60 8.47
CA GLU A 56 16.64 1.54 9.34
C GLU A 56 16.10 2.98 9.22
N ASN A 57 15.87 3.45 7.99
CA ASN A 57 15.52 4.85 7.72
C ASN A 57 14.04 5.15 7.88
N TYR A 58 13.16 4.22 7.50
CA TYR A 58 11.70 4.44 7.46
C TYR A 58 10.95 3.64 8.52
N ARG A 59 11.57 2.60 9.11
CA ARG A 59 11.00 1.77 10.19
C ARG A 59 9.53 1.38 9.92
N PRO A 60 9.22 0.85 8.72
CA PRO A 60 7.86 0.58 8.31
C PRO A 60 7.18 -0.42 9.24
N ARG A 61 5.96 -0.08 9.64
CA ARG A 61 5.00 -0.95 10.31
C ARG A 61 4.02 -1.44 9.25
N ARG A 62 4.34 -2.59 8.66
CA ARG A 62 3.67 -3.14 7.48
C ARG A 62 2.37 -3.84 7.84
N ARG A 63 1.46 -3.83 6.88
CA ARG A 63 0.23 -4.63 6.85
C ARG A 63 0.15 -5.33 5.50
N GLU A 64 -0.07 -6.64 5.53
CA GLU A 64 -0.16 -7.45 4.32
C GLU A 64 -1.30 -6.98 3.42
N VAL A 65 -1.04 -6.83 2.12
CA VAL A 65 -2.06 -6.35 1.17
C VAL A 65 -3.27 -7.28 1.10
N ARG A 66 -3.04 -8.60 1.27
CA ARG A 66 -4.11 -9.60 1.34
C ARG A 66 -4.98 -9.42 2.59
N GLU A 67 -4.37 -9.07 3.71
CA GLU A 67 -5.09 -8.80 4.96
C GLU A 67 -5.91 -7.51 4.85
N ALA A 68 -5.33 -6.45 4.26
CA ALA A 68 -6.02 -5.19 4.02
C ALA A 68 -7.24 -5.36 3.10
N LEU A 69 -7.11 -6.14 2.02
CA LEU A 69 -8.23 -6.51 1.14
C LEU A 69 -9.31 -7.28 1.92
N GLY A 70 -8.92 -8.29 2.71
CA GLY A 70 -9.86 -9.07 3.52
C GLY A 70 -10.63 -8.21 4.54
N ALA A 71 -9.95 -7.27 5.20
CA ALA A 71 -10.59 -6.34 6.13
C ALA A 71 -11.56 -5.36 5.45
N ALA A 72 -11.36 -5.10 4.15
CA ALA A 72 -12.28 -4.34 3.31
C ALA A 72 -13.41 -5.20 2.69
N ALA A 73 -13.54 -6.47 3.11
CA ALA A 73 -14.46 -7.46 2.55
C ALA A 73 -14.23 -7.70 1.04
N LEU A 74 -12.98 -7.65 0.60
CA LEU A 74 -12.55 -7.93 -0.77
C LEU A 74 -11.73 -9.23 -0.82
N ASP A 75 -12.03 -10.07 -1.82
CA ASP A 75 -11.25 -11.28 -2.07
C ASP A 75 -9.96 -10.95 -2.84
N ALA A 76 -8.82 -11.28 -2.26
CA ALA A 76 -7.52 -11.15 -2.93
C ALA A 76 -7.41 -12.01 -4.20
N GLY A 77 -8.14 -13.13 -4.28
CA GLY A 77 -8.24 -13.96 -5.48
C GLY A 77 -8.97 -13.27 -6.65
N ALA A 78 -9.73 -12.20 -6.38
CA ALA A 78 -10.42 -11.42 -7.39
C ALA A 78 -9.53 -10.34 -8.04
N VAL A 79 -8.31 -10.12 -7.55
CA VAL A 79 -7.36 -9.15 -8.15
C VAL A 79 -6.94 -9.64 -9.53
N ARG A 80 -7.28 -8.86 -10.56
CA ARG A 80 -7.03 -9.23 -11.97
C ARG A 80 -5.97 -8.37 -12.65
N LEU A 81 -5.69 -7.21 -12.08
CA LEU A 81 -4.70 -6.24 -12.55
C LEU A 81 -4.06 -5.55 -11.34
N ILE A 82 -2.74 -5.37 -11.39
CA ILE A 82 -1.98 -4.53 -10.47
C ILE A 82 -1.40 -3.37 -11.29
N VAL A 83 -1.51 -2.15 -10.77
CA VAL A 83 -0.94 -0.93 -11.35
C VAL A 83 -0.07 -0.29 -10.29
N ASN A 84 1.24 -0.27 -10.48
CA ASN A 84 2.11 0.57 -9.66
C ASN A 84 2.12 1.98 -10.25
N THR A 85 1.84 2.99 -9.43
CA THR A 85 1.91 4.41 -9.82
C THR A 85 3.33 4.77 -10.25
N HIS A 86 4.31 4.20 -9.56
CA HIS A 86 5.74 4.19 -9.86
C HIS A 86 6.42 3.10 -9.01
N LEU A 87 7.76 3.04 -9.03
CA LEU A 87 8.54 1.97 -8.39
C LEU A 87 9.39 2.45 -7.21
N HIS A 88 8.91 3.47 -6.48
CA HIS A 88 9.47 3.67 -5.14
C HIS A 88 9.00 2.56 -4.20
N PHE A 89 9.81 2.33 -3.18
CA PHE A 89 9.69 1.15 -2.31
C PHE A 89 8.36 1.04 -1.57
N ASP A 90 7.66 2.15 -1.40
CA ASP A 90 6.35 2.28 -0.74
C ASP A 90 5.15 2.06 -1.68
N HIS A 91 5.41 1.78 -2.95
CA HIS A 91 4.38 1.54 -3.96
C HIS A 91 4.43 0.14 -4.56
N CYS A 92 5.57 -0.54 -4.50
CA CYS A 92 5.82 -1.79 -5.22
C CYS A 92 6.45 -2.91 -4.36
N GLY A 93 6.10 -2.93 -3.08
CA GLY A 93 6.46 -3.98 -2.13
C GLY A 93 5.93 -5.36 -2.47
#